data_AF-D3Z2Z3-F1
#
_entry.id   AF-D3Z2Z3-F1
#
_cell.length_a   1.000
_cell.length_b   1.000
_cell.length_c   1.000
_cell.angle_alpha   90.00
_cell.angle_beta   90.00
_cell.angle_gamma   90.00
#
_symmetry.space_group_name_H-M   'P 1'
#
loop_
_entity.id
_entity.type
_entity.pdbx_description
1 polymer ?
#
loop_
_entity_poly.entity_id
_entity_poly.type
_entity_poly.pdbx_seq_one_letter_code
_entity_poly.pdbx_strand_id
1 'polypeptide(L)'
;MLEGKMADINFKEVTLIVSVVAACYWNSLFCGFVFDDVSAILDNKDLHPSTPLKTLFQNDFWGTPMSEERSHKSYRPLTVLTFRLNYLLSELKPMSYHLLNTVFHAVVSVIFL
;
A
#
# COMPACT_ATOMS: atom_id res chain seq x y z
N MET A 1 9.73 -24.89 25.83
CA MET A 1 9.11 -23.56 25.70
C MET A 1 10.11 -22.73 24.92
N LEU A 2 9.81 -22.47 23.65
CA LEU A 2 10.75 -21.90 22.67
C LEU A 2 11.02 -20.44 23.04
N GLU A 3 12.18 -20.16 23.63
CA GLU A 3 12.74 -18.81 23.60
C GLU A 3 13.13 -18.52 22.15
N GLY A 4 12.20 -17.93 21.40
CA GLY A 4 12.53 -17.31 20.12
C GLY A 4 13.49 -16.17 20.40
N LYS A 5 14.79 -16.39 20.17
CA LYS A 5 15.73 -15.29 19.99
C LYS A 5 15.13 -14.38 18.92
N MET A 6 14.70 -13.18 19.28
CA MET A 6 14.59 -12.10 18.30
C MET A 6 15.92 -12.06 17.56
N ALA A 7 15.90 -12.17 16.23
CA ALA A 7 17.10 -11.99 15.45
C ALA A 7 17.70 -10.62 15.82
N ASP A 8 18.98 -10.59 16.17
CA ASP A 8 19.69 -9.34 16.43
C ASP A 8 19.77 -8.58 15.09
N ILE A 9 18.85 -7.64 14.88
CA ILE A 9 18.78 -6.85 13.63
C ILE A 9 20.11 -6.09 13.47
N ASN A 10 20.90 -6.49 12.48
CA ASN A 10 22.20 -5.90 12.20
C ASN A 10 22.02 -4.61 11.38
N PHE A 11 22.55 -3.49 11.89
CA PHE A 11 22.46 -2.19 11.21
C PHE A 11 23.01 -2.21 9.77
N LYS A 12 24.01 -3.05 9.49
CA LYS A 12 24.56 -3.21 8.13
C LYS A 12 23.55 -3.85 7.19
N GLU A 13 22.79 -4.84 7.65
CA GLU A 13 21.76 -5.53 6.86
C GLU A 13 20.58 -4.59 6.59
N VAL A 14 20.13 -3.85 7.61
CA VAL A 14 19.09 -2.82 7.44
C VAL A 14 19.52 -1.76 6.42
N THR A 15 20.73 -1.22 6.56
CA THR A 15 21.27 -0.20 5.66
C THR A 15 21.35 -0.72 4.22
N LEU A 16 21.82 -1.96 4.04
CA LEU A 16 21.90 -2.60 2.73
C LEU A 16 20.52 -2.74 2.09
N ILE A 17 19.53 -3.30 2.82
CA ILE A 17 18.17 -3.50 2.30
C ILE A 17 17.52 -2.18 1.92
N VAL A 18 17.56 -1.18 2.81
CA VAL A 18 16.97 0.14 2.53
C VAL A 18 17.63 0.79 1.31
N SER A 19 18.95 0.66 1.17
CA SER A 19 19.68 1.20 0.02
C SER A 19 19.28 0.50 -1.29
N VAL A 20 19.14 -0.83 -1.28
CA VAL A 20 18.70 -1.60 -2.45
C VAL A 20 17.27 -1.23 -2.84
N VAL A 21 16.35 -1.15 -1.88
CA VAL A 21 14.97 -0.71 -2.14
C VAL A 21 14.95 0.69 -2.75
N ALA A 22 15.67 1.65 -2.16
CA ALA A 22 15.74 3.01 -2.70
C ALA A 22 16.32 3.03 -4.12
N ALA A 23 17.40 2.29 -4.39
CA ALA A 23 18.02 2.24 -5.72
C ALA A 23 17.09 1.63 -6.78
N CYS A 24 16.34 0.58 -6.43
CA CYS A 24 15.44 -0.09 -7.36
C CYS A 24 14.16 0.72 -7.68
N TYR A 25 13.67 1.52 -6.73
CA TYR A 25 12.36 2.17 -6.85
C TYR A 25 12.41 3.71 -6.92
N TRP A 26 13.57 4.36 -6.76
CA TRP A 26 13.71 5.82 -6.82
C TRP A 26 13.09 6.44 -8.08
N ASN A 27 13.29 5.83 -9.25
CA ASN A 27 12.77 6.34 -10.50
C ASN A 27 11.23 6.29 -10.55
N SER A 28 10.60 5.34 -9.83
CA SER A 28 9.14 5.22 -9.80
C SER A 28 8.46 6.41 -9.12
N LEU A 29 9.17 7.15 -8.27
CA LEU A 29 8.62 8.34 -7.58
C LEU A 29 8.18 9.45 -8.56
N PHE A 30 8.72 9.44 -9.77
CA PHE A 30 8.43 10.44 -10.81
C PHE A 30 7.48 9.93 -11.89
N CYS A 31 6.98 8.70 -11.76
CA CYS A 31 5.96 8.14 -12.64
C CYS A 31 4.56 8.65 -12.27
N GLY A 32 3.63 8.54 -13.22
CA GLY A 32 2.20 8.74 -12.98
C GLY A 32 1.48 7.43 -12.63
N PHE A 33 0.19 7.52 -12.31
CA PHE A 33 -0.67 6.36 -12.14
C PHE A 33 -0.83 5.59 -13.47
N VAL A 34 -0.65 4.28 -13.43
CA VAL A 34 -0.78 3.40 -14.60
C VAL A 34 -1.49 2.09 -14.25
N PHE A 35 -2.13 1.47 -15.24
CA PHE A 35 -2.81 0.18 -15.10
C PHE A 35 -3.74 0.10 -13.88
N ASP A 36 -3.43 -0.78 -12.94
CA ASP A 36 -4.21 -1.06 -11.73
C ASP A 36 -4.35 0.17 -10.82
N ASP A 37 -3.42 1.13 -10.87
CA ASP A 37 -3.53 2.38 -10.10
C ASP A 37 -4.78 3.16 -10.49
N VAL A 38 -5.19 3.09 -11.76
CA VAL A 38 -6.38 3.79 -12.25
C VAL A 38 -7.61 3.26 -11.52
N SER A 39 -7.83 1.95 -11.54
CA SER A 39 -8.99 1.36 -10.88
C SER A 39 -8.88 1.35 -9.35
N ALA A 40 -7.70 1.15 -8.79
CA ALA A 40 -7.52 1.03 -7.34
C ALA A 40 -7.46 2.39 -6.62
N ILE A 41 -7.05 3.46 -7.30
CA ILE A 41 -6.83 4.79 -6.71
C ILE A 41 -7.70 5.85 -7.37
N LEU A 42 -7.62 6.03 -8.69
CA LEU A 42 -8.34 7.13 -9.37
C LEU A 42 -9.86 6.93 -9.36
N ASP A 43 -10.32 5.72 -9.69
CA ASP A 43 -11.75 5.41 -9.83
C ASP A 43 -12.38 4.89 -8.53
N ASN A 44 -11.57 4.53 -7.54
CA ASN A 44 -12.03 3.89 -6.32
C ASN A 44 -12.66 4.89 -5.34
N LYS A 45 -13.99 4.90 -5.32
CA LYS A 45 -14.80 5.77 -4.45
C LYS A 45 -14.56 5.55 -2.96
N ASP A 46 -13.98 4.43 -2.55
CA ASP A 46 -13.73 4.13 -1.14
C ASP A 46 -12.65 5.02 -0.52
N LEU A 47 -11.79 5.63 -1.36
CA LEU A 47 -10.77 6.59 -0.95
C LEU A 47 -11.37 7.95 -0.56
N HIS A 48 -12.58 8.28 -1.05
CA HIS A 48 -13.17 9.59 -0.78
C HIS A 48 -13.60 9.70 0.69
N PRO A 49 -13.29 10.82 1.38
CA PRO A 49 -13.66 11.02 2.78
C PRO A 49 -15.17 10.97 3.04
N SER A 50 -15.98 11.31 2.02
CA SER A 50 -17.43 11.24 2.04
C SER A 50 -17.99 9.82 2.08
N THR A 51 -17.24 8.82 1.62
CA THR A 51 -17.67 7.41 1.65
C THR A 51 -17.51 6.86 3.07
N PRO A 52 -18.50 6.21 3.68
CA PRO A 52 -18.35 5.68 5.05
C PRO A 52 -17.19 4.67 5.17
N LEU A 53 -16.42 4.71 6.25
CA LEU A 53 -15.29 3.78 6.45
C LEU A 53 -15.71 2.30 6.46
N LYS A 54 -16.96 2.01 6.88
CA LYS A 54 -17.49 0.64 6.85
C LYS A 54 -17.48 0.04 5.45
N THR A 55 -17.63 0.85 4.41
CA THR A 55 -17.66 0.43 3.00
C THR A 55 -16.35 -0.27 2.60
N LEU A 56 -15.20 0.13 3.17
CA LEU A 56 -13.90 -0.52 2.96
C LEU A 56 -13.93 -2.03 3.28
N PHE A 57 -14.75 -2.43 4.24
CA PHE A 57 -14.88 -3.83 4.69
C PHE A 57 -16.01 -4.59 3.96
N GLN A 58 -16.72 -3.93 3.04
CA GLN A 58 -17.84 -4.49 2.29
C GLN A 58 -17.53 -4.59 0.78
N ASN A 59 -16.54 -3.85 0.32
CA ASN A 59 -16.09 -3.85 -1.07
C ASN A 59 -14.82 -4.69 -1.27
N ASP A 60 -14.54 -5.04 -2.51
CA ASP A 60 -13.25 -5.56 -2.92
C ASP A 60 -12.21 -4.44 -3.08
N PHE A 61 -10.98 -4.84 -3.39
CA PHE A 61 -9.84 -3.94 -3.58
C PHE A 61 -10.09 -2.80 -4.59
N TRP A 62 -10.99 -3.00 -5.55
CA TRP A 62 -11.29 -2.06 -6.62
C TRP A 62 -12.48 -1.14 -6.31
N GLY A 63 -13.07 -1.26 -5.11
CA GLY A 63 -14.25 -0.50 -4.70
C GLY A 63 -15.57 -1.08 -5.20
N THR A 64 -15.59 -2.34 -5.63
CA THR A 64 -16.83 -3.02 -6.04
C THR A 64 -17.42 -3.79 -4.86
N PRO A 65 -18.73 -3.66 -4.55
CA PRO A 65 -19.35 -4.43 -3.48
C PRO A 65 -19.13 -5.93 -3.61
N MET A 66 -18.69 -6.55 -2.52
CA MET A 66 -18.34 -7.98 -2.46
C MET A 66 -19.53 -8.90 -2.75
N SER A 67 -20.77 -8.40 -2.70
CA SER A 67 -21.97 -9.15 -3.07
C SER A 67 -22.22 -9.20 -4.59
N GLU A 68 -21.65 -8.29 -5.38
CA GLU A 68 -21.89 -8.24 -6.83
C GLU A 68 -21.11 -9.34 -7.56
N GLU A 69 -21.70 -9.93 -8.61
CA GLU A 69 -21.05 -10.99 -9.42
C GLU A 69 -19.77 -10.50 -10.10
N ARG A 70 -19.76 -9.24 -10.55
CA ARG A 70 -18.60 -8.61 -11.19
C ARG A 70 -17.46 -8.27 -10.24
N SER A 71 -17.66 -8.42 -8.92
CA SER A 71 -16.57 -8.23 -7.96
C SER A 71 -15.50 -9.29 -8.17
N HIS A 72 -14.24 -8.86 -8.17
CA HIS A 72 -13.09 -9.77 -8.26
C HIS A 72 -12.87 -10.57 -6.98
N LYS A 73 -13.64 -10.28 -5.93
CA LYS A 73 -13.55 -10.87 -4.59
C LYS A 73 -12.18 -10.72 -3.91
N SER A 74 -11.35 -9.82 -4.41
CA SER A 74 -10.03 -9.50 -3.85
C SER A 74 -10.19 -8.64 -2.60
N TYR A 75 -10.32 -9.28 -1.43
CA TYR A 75 -10.52 -8.59 -0.16
C TYR A 75 -9.22 -8.04 0.43
N ARG A 76 -9.04 -6.71 0.39
CA ARG A 76 -7.82 -6.00 0.86
C ARG A 76 -8.15 -4.68 1.58
N PRO A 77 -9.01 -4.69 2.61
CA PRO A 77 -9.55 -3.47 3.23
C PRO A 77 -8.44 -2.57 3.83
N LEU A 78 -7.39 -3.17 4.38
CA LEU A 78 -6.29 -2.41 4.98
C LEU A 78 -5.44 -1.70 3.93
N THR A 79 -5.25 -2.29 2.75
CA THR A 79 -4.56 -1.62 1.63
C THR A 79 -5.39 -0.46 1.09
N VAL A 80 -6.70 -0.64 0.93
CA VAL A 80 -7.57 0.47 0.50
C VAL A 80 -7.60 1.58 1.57
N LEU A 81 -7.54 1.21 2.86
CA LEU A 81 -7.41 2.17 3.94
C LEU A 81 -6.12 2.99 3.84
N THR A 82 -4.96 2.40 3.52
CA THR A 82 -3.73 3.17 3.33
C THR A 82 -3.85 4.14 2.16
N PHE A 83 -4.50 3.75 1.06
CA PHE A 83 -4.76 4.65 -0.07
C PHE A 83 -5.71 5.79 0.30
N ARG A 84 -6.75 5.53 1.12
CA ARG A 84 -7.65 6.56 1.63
C ARG A 84 -6.93 7.57 2.52
N LEU A 85 -6.08 7.09 3.42
CA LEU A 85 -5.24 7.95 4.26
C LEU A 85 -4.27 8.77 3.40
N ASN A 86 -3.69 8.17 2.37
CA ASN A 86 -2.82 8.88 1.43
C ASN A 86 -3.57 9.96 0.64
N TYR A 87 -4.81 9.67 0.21
CA TYR A 87 -5.70 10.63 -0.45
C TYR A 87 -5.99 11.82 0.47
N LEU A 88 -6.27 11.57 1.76
CA LEU A 88 -6.48 12.64 2.75
C LEU A 88 -5.27 13.57 2.91
N LEU A 89 -4.05 13.05 2.73
CA LEU A 89 -2.81 13.80 2.91
C LEU A 89 -2.37 14.57 1.66
N SER A 90 -2.60 14.00 0.47
CA SER A 90 -1.98 14.50 -0.76
C SER A 90 -2.88 14.43 -1.99
N GLU A 91 -4.14 14.03 -1.82
CA GLU A 91 -5.10 13.75 -2.89
C GLU A 91 -4.48 12.82 -3.94
N LEU A 92 -4.64 13.10 -5.24
CA LEU A 92 -4.20 12.25 -6.34
C LEU A 92 -2.77 12.58 -6.81
N LYS A 93 -1.83 12.83 -5.88
CA LYS A 93 -0.41 13.04 -6.22
C LYS A 93 0.36 11.70 -6.27
N PRO A 94 0.72 11.17 -7.45
CA PRO A 94 1.29 9.82 -7.59
C PRO A 94 2.54 9.58 -6.75
N MET A 95 3.42 10.58 -6.70
CA MET A 95 4.66 10.53 -5.93
C MET A 95 4.43 10.13 -4.47
N SER A 96 3.38 10.65 -3.83
CA SER A 96 3.08 10.31 -2.43
C SER A 96 2.74 8.83 -2.26
N TYR A 97 1.96 8.26 -3.17
CA TYR A 97 1.60 6.84 -3.13
C TYR A 97 2.81 5.95 -3.40
N HIS A 98 3.63 6.29 -4.40
CA HIS A 98 4.84 5.54 -4.72
C HIS A 98 5.86 5.61 -3.58
N LEU A 99 6.02 6.78 -2.95
CA LEU A 99 6.88 6.94 -1.78
C LEU A 99 6.39 6.10 -0.60
N LEU A 100 5.11 6.18 -0.26
CA LEU A 100 4.54 5.41 0.85
C LEU A 100 4.68 3.90 0.62
N ASN A 101 4.38 3.42 -0.60
CA ASN A 101 4.56 2.01 -0.96
C ASN A 101 6.03 1.58 -0.90
N THR A 102 6.97 2.43 -1.32
CA THR A 102 8.42 2.16 -1.23
C THR A 102 8.86 2.06 0.23
N VAL A 103 8.37 2.95 1.10
CA VAL A 103 8.62 2.89 2.55
C VAL A 103 8.06 1.61 3.16
N PHE A 104 6.83 1.23 2.84
CA PHE A 104 6.26 -0.04 3.31
C PHE A 104 7.03 -1.26 2.80
N HIS A 105 7.49 -1.24 1.55
CA HIS A 105 8.32 -2.31 1.03
C HIS A 105 9.65 -2.43 1.79
N ALA A 106 10.31 -1.30 2.11
CA ALA A 106 11.52 -1.30 2.93
C ALA A 106 11.26 -1.83 4.35
N VAL A 107 10.18 -1.38 5.00
CA VAL A 107 9.79 -1.82 6.35
C VAL A 107 9.54 -3.33 6.38
N VAL A 108 8.71 -3.85 5.47
CA VAL A 108 8.42 -5.30 5.41
C VAL A 108 9.69 -6.10 5.11
N SER A 109 10.54 -5.62 4.20
CA SER A 109 11.80 -6.30 3.89
C SER A 109 12.73 -6.39 5.10
N VAL A 110 12.77 -5.35 5.96
CA VAL A 110 13.53 -5.38 7.21
C VAL A 110 12.88 -6.29 8.26
N ILE A 111 11.54 -6.35 8.33
CA ILE A 111 10.83 -7.26 9.25
C ILE A 111 11.08 -8.73 8.92
N PHE A 112 11.37 -9.07 7.66
CA PHE A 112 11.67 -10.43 7.22
C PHE A 112 13.11 -10.89 7.47
N LEU A 113 13.98 -10.03 8.03
CA LEU A 113 15.29 -10.43 8.57
C LEU A 113 15.14 -11.22 9.87
#